data_AF-H1HC03-F1
#
_entry.id   AF-H1HC03-F1
#
_cell.length_a   1.000
_cell.length_b   1.000
_cell.length_c   1.000
_cell.angle_alpha   90.00
_cell.angle_beta   90.00
_cell.angle_gamma   90.00
#
_symmetry.space_group_name_H-M   'P 1'
#
loop_
_entity.id
_entity.type
_entity.pdbx_description
1 polymer ?
#
loop_
_entity_poly.entity_id
_entity_poly.type
_entity_poly.pdbx_seq_one_letter_code
_entity_poly.pdbx_strand_id
1 'polypeptide(L)'
;MNITNGFIKLKELYNNIENNGTMLRINFKYNNFDSFLLYQNSINLQNIFIIVWIVGNNWELQSYYINEEINKEVTSYSFAPYIDGNIYQKVKPIFINDNFKIKPFFENLFKSVLNTDTVDTLNMNELQIHQENNINNNRNYENYIYFHHLRNANISSKQAEKIKKYLGDKKYKILLKYHQTCVFTNNIFEANNFDIAFNELIKDHIE
;
A
#
# COMPACT_ATOMS: atom_id res chain seq x y z
N MET A 1 -5.81 7.73 -5.06
CA MET A 1 -6.02 7.28 -6.44
C MET A 1 -7.41 6.69 -6.50
N ASN A 2 -8.22 7.02 -7.50
CA ASN A 2 -9.54 6.37 -7.67
C ASN A 2 -9.34 5.11 -8.51
N ILE A 3 -9.59 3.94 -7.93
CA ILE A 3 -9.40 2.62 -8.57
C ILE A 3 -10.71 1.88 -8.80
N THR A 4 -11.84 2.54 -8.55
CA THR A 4 -13.17 1.94 -8.50
C THR A 4 -13.42 0.97 -9.65
N ASN A 5 -13.22 1.40 -10.90
CA ASN A 5 -13.47 0.56 -12.07
C ASN A 5 -12.55 -0.67 -12.12
N GLY A 6 -11.26 -0.51 -11.78
CA GLY A 6 -10.32 -1.62 -11.77
C GLY A 6 -10.68 -2.65 -10.69
N PHE A 7 -11.11 -2.19 -9.52
CA PHE A 7 -11.49 -3.09 -8.45
C PHE A 7 -12.85 -3.78 -8.69
N ILE A 8 -13.81 -3.08 -9.29
CA ILE A 8 -15.06 -3.70 -9.77
C ILE A 8 -14.74 -4.80 -10.78
N LYS A 9 -13.86 -4.54 -11.75
CA LYS A 9 -13.43 -5.57 -12.72
C LYS A 9 -12.79 -6.79 -12.06
N LEU A 10 -11.98 -6.61 -11.00
CA LEU A 10 -11.43 -7.75 -10.24
C LEU A 10 -12.51 -8.61 -9.59
N LYS A 11 -13.55 -7.99 -9.00
CA LYS A 11 -14.69 -8.70 -8.44
C LYS A 11 -15.44 -9.49 -9.52
N GLU A 12 -15.70 -8.87 -10.65
CA GLU A 12 -16.37 -9.51 -11.80
C GLU A 12 -15.56 -10.71 -12.33
N LEU A 13 -14.26 -10.54 -12.54
CA LEU A 13 -13.38 -11.61 -13.01
C LEU A 13 -13.31 -12.78 -12.02
N TYR A 14 -13.27 -12.51 -10.71
CA TYR A 14 -13.23 -13.55 -9.68
C TYR A 14 -14.54 -14.36 -9.62
N ASN A 15 -15.70 -13.73 -9.84
CA ASN A 15 -16.98 -14.44 -9.85
C ASN A 15 -17.08 -15.52 -10.94
N ASN A 16 -16.21 -15.45 -11.96
CA ASN A 16 -16.13 -16.44 -13.04
C ASN A 16 -15.21 -17.63 -12.70
N ILE A 17 -14.61 -17.66 -11.51
CA ILE A 17 -13.74 -18.76 -11.08
C ILE A 17 -14.59 -19.83 -10.38
N GLU A 18 -14.72 -20.98 -11.03
CA GLU A 18 -15.27 -22.19 -10.43
C GLU A 18 -14.19 -22.82 -9.53
N ASN A 19 -14.11 -22.49 -8.23
CA ASN A 19 -13.60 -23.37 -7.15
C ASN A 19 -13.36 -22.63 -5.82
N ASN A 20 -13.70 -23.31 -4.71
CA ASN A 20 -13.27 -22.92 -3.37
C ASN A 20 -11.79 -23.32 -3.19
N GLY A 21 -10.87 -22.36 -3.08
CA GLY A 21 -9.43 -22.67 -2.87
C GLY A 21 -8.45 -21.91 -3.78
N THR A 22 -8.98 -21.29 -4.82
CA THR A 22 -8.20 -20.60 -5.87
C THR A 22 -8.34 -19.09 -5.77
N MET A 23 -7.25 -18.38 -6.03
CA MET A 23 -7.25 -16.92 -6.16
C MET A 23 -7.23 -16.55 -7.64
N LEU A 24 -7.93 -15.46 -8.00
CA LEU A 24 -7.75 -14.81 -9.29
C LEU A 24 -6.31 -14.28 -9.37
N ARG A 25 -5.63 -14.58 -10.46
CA ARG A 25 -4.28 -14.08 -10.76
C ARG A 25 -4.31 -13.19 -11.99
N ILE A 26 -3.83 -11.96 -11.85
CA ILE A 26 -3.64 -11.05 -12.99
C ILE A 26 -2.15 -10.79 -13.16
N ASN A 27 -1.57 -11.35 -14.22
CA ASN A 27 -0.17 -11.14 -14.57
C ASN A 27 0.02 -9.79 -15.27
N PHE A 28 1.09 -9.08 -14.94
CA PHE A 28 1.47 -7.84 -15.61
C PHE A 28 2.99 -7.63 -15.54
N LYS A 29 3.50 -6.76 -16.41
CA LYS A 29 4.89 -6.35 -16.41
C LYS A 29 5.01 -4.88 -16.01
N TYR A 30 6.08 -4.56 -15.29
CA TYR A 30 6.45 -3.20 -14.97
C TYR A 30 7.98 -3.04 -15.00
N ASN A 31 8.49 -2.10 -15.80
CA ASN A 31 9.93 -1.89 -15.99
C ASN A 31 10.71 -3.19 -16.30
N ASN A 32 10.12 -4.07 -17.12
CA ASN A 32 10.64 -5.41 -17.47
C ASN A 32 10.66 -6.45 -16.34
N PHE A 33 10.12 -6.14 -15.16
CA PHE A 33 9.91 -7.12 -14.10
C PHE A 33 8.52 -7.73 -14.20
N ASP A 34 8.45 -9.04 -14.06
CA ASP A 34 7.19 -9.75 -13.91
C ASP A 34 6.60 -9.48 -12.53
N SER A 35 5.29 -9.27 -12.49
CA SER A 35 4.53 -9.07 -11.28
C SER A 35 3.13 -9.62 -11.49
N PHE A 36 2.45 -9.95 -10.41
CA PHE A 36 1.05 -10.33 -10.51
C PHE A 36 0.27 -9.91 -9.28
N LEU A 37 -1.02 -9.68 -9.50
CA LEU A 37 -1.99 -9.43 -8.46
C LEU A 37 -2.75 -10.72 -8.20
N LEU A 38 -2.92 -11.04 -6.92
CA LEU A 38 -3.81 -12.10 -6.46
C LEU A 38 -5.03 -11.48 -5.78
N TYR A 39 -6.21 -12.00 -6.09
CA TYR A 39 -7.46 -11.54 -5.51
C TYR A 39 -8.37 -12.71 -5.14
N GLN A 40 -9.05 -12.59 -4.01
CA GLN A 40 -10.06 -13.52 -3.55
C GLN A 40 -11.21 -12.75 -2.91
N ASN A 41 -12.45 -13.15 -3.21
CA ASN A 41 -13.64 -12.52 -2.64
C ASN A 41 -14.36 -13.47 -1.66
N SER A 42 -13.63 -13.99 -0.67
CA SER A 42 -14.21 -14.77 0.44
C SER A 42 -14.62 -13.85 1.58
N ILE A 43 -15.56 -14.26 2.44
CA ILE A 43 -16.10 -13.45 3.56
C ILE A 43 -14.98 -12.80 4.40
N ASN A 44 -13.88 -13.52 4.65
CA ASN A 44 -12.79 -13.04 5.48
C ASN A 44 -11.73 -12.21 4.73
N LEU A 45 -11.75 -12.19 3.39
CA LEU A 45 -10.76 -11.51 2.55
C LEU A 45 -11.41 -10.51 1.59
N GLN A 46 -12.66 -10.12 1.86
CA GLN A 46 -13.35 -9.10 1.09
C GLN A 46 -12.52 -7.82 1.05
N ASN A 47 -12.43 -7.21 -0.12
CA ASN A 47 -11.70 -5.96 -0.34
C ASN A 47 -10.17 -6.04 -0.09
N ILE A 48 -9.58 -7.24 -0.05
CA ILE A 48 -8.13 -7.44 0.03
C ILE A 48 -7.60 -7.96 -1.30
N PHE A 49 -6.45 -7.45 -1.75
CA PHE A 49 -5.66 -8.05 -2.82
C PHE A 49 -4.20 -8.17 -2.38
N ILE A 50 -3.45 -9.08 -3.00
CA ILE A 50 -2.02 -9.28 -2.75
C ILE A 50 -1.29 -8.88 -4.02
N ILE A 51 -0.23 -8.09 -3.87
CA ILE A 51 0.73 -7.87 -4.95
C ILE A 51 1.92 -8.79 -4.73
N VAL A 52 2.33 -9.43 -5.81
CA VAL A 52 3.54 -10.23 -5.87
C VAL A 52 4.50 -9.61 -6.88
N TRP A 53 5.67 -9.23 -6.38
CA TRP A 53 6.80 -8.82 -7.21
C TRP A 53 7.75 -9.99 -7.39
N ILE A 54 8.19 -10.23 -8.63
CA ILE A 54 9.19 -11.26 -8.92
C ILE A 54 10.55 -10.57 -9.10
N VAL A 55 11.49 -10.85 -8.22
CA VAL A 55 12.86 -10.34 -8.27
C VAL A 55 13.83 -11.52 -8.34
N GLY A 56 14.34 -11.81 -9.54
CA GLY A 56 15.07 -13.05 -9.80
C GLY A 56 14.15 -14.25 -9.60
N ASN A 57 14.52 -15.16 -8.69
CA ASN A 57 13.72 -16.33 -8.34
C ASN A 57 12.84 -16.14 -7.09
N ASN A 58 12.86 -14.94 -6.50
CA ASN A 58 12.16 -14.67 -5.25
C ASN A 58 10.83 -13.97 -5.50
N TRP A 59 9.82 -14.36 -4.72
CA TRP A 59 8.54 -13.69 -4.65
C TRP A 59 8.50 -12.82 -3.41
N GLU A 60 8.27 -11.54 -3.61
CA GLU A 60 8.03 -10.59 -2.53
C GLU A 60 6.55 -10.23 -2.56
N LEU A 61 5.85 -10.40 -1.42
CA LEU A 61 4.40 -10.36 -1.37
C LEU A 61 3.92 -9.37 -0.32
N GLN A 62 2.92 -8.58 -0.67
CA GLN A 62 2.26 -7.69 0.28
C GLN A 62 0.75 -7.63 0.04
N SER A 63 -0.02 -7.73 1.13
CA SER A 63 -1.46 -7.54 1.11
C SER A 63 -1.85 -6.07 1.21
N TYR A 64 -2.92 -5.71 0.51
CA TYR A 64 -3.48 -4.39 0.44
C TYR A 64 -4.97 -4.44 0.73
N TYR A 65 -5.41 -3.54 1.59
CA TYR A 65 -6.82 -3.32 1.87
C TYR A 65 -7.37 -2.18 1.01
N ILE A 66 -8.55 -2.38 0.44
CA ILE A 66 -9.29 -1.38 -0.32
C ILE A 66 -10.41 -0.84 0.56
N ASN A 67 -10.43 0.48 0.72
CA ASN A 67 -11.51 1.16 1.42
C ASN A 67 -12.71 1.27 0.50
N GLU A 68 -13.85 0.80 0.99
CA GLU A 68 -15.14 1.00 0.37
C GLU A 68 -15.81 2.23 0.98
N GLU A 69 -16.19 3.17 0.12
CA GLU A 69 -16.88 4.41 0.50
C GLU A 69 -18.28 4.39 -0.14
N ILE A 70 -19.31 4.25 0.70
CA ILE A 70 -20.71 4.22 0.28
C ILE A 70 -21.32 5.61 0.49
N ASN A 71 -21.65 6.30 -0.60
CA ASN A 71 -22.28 7.62 -0.55
C ASN A 71 -23.62 7.61 -1.28
N LYS A 72 -24.70 7.53 -0.48
CA LYS A 72 -26.13 7.61 -0.86
C LYS A 72 -26.60 6.53 -1.85
N GLU A 73 -25.95 6.39 -3.00
CA GLU A 73 -26.21 5.39 -4.05
C GLU A 73 -24.95 4.96 -4.82
N VAL A 74 -23.79 5.60 -4.59
CA VAL A 74 -22.54 5.29 -5.30
C VAL A 74 -21.60 4.59 -4.34
N THR A 75 -21.25 3.34 -4.65
CA THR A 75 -20.10 2.65 -4.04
C THR A 75 -18.84 3.06 -4.78
N SER A 76 -17.88 3.63 -4.05
CA SER A 76 -16.57 3.98 -4.58
C SER A 76 -15.47 3.27 -3.81
N TYR A 77 -14.37 2.97 -4.49
CA TYR A 77 -13.24 2.28 -3.89
C TYR A 77 -11.99 3.16 -3.93
N SER A 78 -11.37 3.32 -2.77
CA SER A 78 -10.15 4.08 -2.60
C SER A 78 -9.08 3.21 -1.95
N PHE A 79 -7.82 3.46 -2.31
CA PHE A 79 -6.70 2.82 -1.65
C PHE A 79 -5.51 3.78 -1.59
N ALA A 80 -4.70 3.60 -0.56
CA ALA A 80 -3.43 4.31 -0.37
C ALA A 80 -2.29 3.34 -0.73
N PRO A 81 -1.58 3.56 -1.85
CA PRO A 81 -0.45 2.72 -2.20
C PRO A 81 0.70 2.91 -1.22
N TYR A 82 1.25 1.79 -0.75
CA TYR A 82 2.41 1.76 0.14
C TYR A 82 3.20 0.46 -0.09
N ILE A 83 4.49 0.41 0.21
CA ILE A 83 5.29 -0.82 0.22
C ILE A 83 6.04 -0.88 1.55
N ASP A 84 5.94 -1.99 2.26
CA ASP A 84 6.71 -2.23 3.48
C ASP A 84 8.20 -1.98 3.24
N GLY A 85 8.90 -1.40 4.22
CA GLY A 85 10.30 -1.02 4.08
C GLY A 85 11.20 -2.21 3.72
N ASN A 86 10.96 -3.38 4.32
CA ASN A 86 11.78 -4.57 4.07
C ASN A 86 11.51 -5.14 2.68
N ILE A 87 10.24 -5.18 2.27
CA ILE A 87 9.86 -5.58 0.91
C ILE A 87 10.47 -4.61 -0.10
N TYR A 88 10.35 -3.31 0.15
CA TYR A 88 10.84 -2.27 -0.74
C TYR A 88 12.34 -2.39 -1.03
N GLN A 89 13.18 -2.68 -0.02
CA GLN A 89 14.62 -2.88 -0.26
C GLN A 89 14.89 -3.98 -1.29
N LYS A 90 14.09 -5.03 -1.30
CA LYS A 90 14.22 -6.16 -2.22
C LYS A 90 13.65 -5.85 -3.60
N VAL A 91 12.52 -5.13 -3.65
CA VAL A 91 11.83 -4.77 -4.92
C VAL A 91 12.30 -3.45 -5.52
N LYS A 92 13.25 -2.75 -4.87
CA LYS A 92 13.81 -1.46 -5.32
C LYS A 92 14.20 -1.42 -6.80
N PRO A 93 14.84 -2.46 -7.39
CA PRO A 93 15.22 -2.43 -8.81
C PRO A 93 14.04 -2.21 -9.76
N ILE A 94 12.82 -2.62 -9.37
CA ILE A 94 11.60 -2.48 -10.17
C ILE A 94 11.23 -1.00 -10.39
N PHE A 95 11.60 -0.13 -9.45
CA PHE A 95 11.19 1.29 -9.43
C PHE A 95 12.30 2.26 -9.89
N ILE A 96 13.44 1.75 -10.38
CA ILE A 96 14.60 2.57 -10.76
C ILE A 96 14.22 3.62 -11.82
N ASN A 97 13.44 3.25 -12.84
CA ASN A 97 13.10 4.14 -13.95
C ASN A 97 12.15 5.28 -13.55
N ASP A 98 11.51 5.19 -12.38
CA ASP A 98 10.50 6.13 -11.91
C ASP A 98 11.01 7.02 -10.77
N ASN A 99 12.34 7.19 -10.67
CA ASN A 99 12.98 7.86 -9.54
C ASN A 99 12.50 7.27 -8.21
N PHE A 100 12.40 5.95 -8.13
CA PHE A 100 12.05 5.21 -6.92
C PHE A 100 10.60 5.43 -6.41
N LYS A 101 9.75 6.10 -7.20
CA LYS A 101 8.34 6.35 -6.86
C LYS A 101 7.49 5.10 -7.12
N ILE A 102 6.64 4.75 -6.15
CA ILE A 102 5.76 3.57 -6.25
C ILE A 102 4.44 3.86 -6.98
N LYS A 103 3.98 5.12 -7.01
CA LYS A 103 2.67 5.48 -7.57
C LYS A 103 2.48 5.02 -9.03
N PRO A 104 3.45 5.21 -9.94
CA PRO A 104 3.27 4.82 -11.34
C PRO A 104 3.11 3.29 -11.52
N PHE A 105 3.74 2.49 -10.66
CA PHE A 105 3.52 1.03 -10.62
C PHE A 105 2.06 0.68 -10.37
N PHE A 106 1.44 1.29 -9.35
CA PHE A 106 0.04 1.00 -9.05
C PHE A 106 -0.92 1.55 -10.12
N GLU A 107 -0.59 2.67 -10.75
CA GLU A 107 -1.34 3.16 -11.92
C GLU A 107 -1.27 2.15 -13.08
N ASN A 108 -0.09 1.56 -13.32
CA ASN A 108 0.09 0.51 -14.34
C ASN A 108 -0.63 -0.80 -13.98
N LEU A 109 -0.61 -1.20 -12.71
CA LEU A 109 -1.34 -2.37 -12.21
C LEU A 109 -2.82 -2.27 -12.56
N PHE A 110 -3.50 -1.18 -12.16
CA PHE A 110 -4.94 -1.07 -12.40
C PHE A 110 -5.28 -0.86 -13.87
N LYS A 111 -4.38 -0.28 -14.67
CA LYS A 111 -4.52 -0.31 -16.15
C LYS A 111 -4.45 -1.74 -16.68
N SER A 112 -3.54 -2.55 -16.17
CA SER A 112 -3.38 -3.96 -16.59
C SER A 112 -4.62 -4.78 -16.22
N VAL A 113 -5.17 -4.56 -15.03
CA VAL A 113 -6.47 -5.13 -14.63
C VAL A 113 -7.57 -4.72 -15.59
N LEU A 114 -7.72 -3.43 -15.90
CA LEU A 114 -8.76 -2.95 -16.81
C LEU A 114 -8.65 -3.54 -18.23
N ASN A 115 -7.44 -3.91 -18.66
CA ASN A 115 -7.17 -4.45 -19.98
C ASN A 115 -7.12 -5.99 -20.03
N THR A 116 -7.25 -6.69 -18.90
CA THR A 116 -7.22 -8.16 -18.87
C THR A 116 -8.62 -8.72 -19.09
N ASP A 117 -8.76 -9.63 -20.05
CA ASP A 117 -10.00 -10.38 -20.28
C ASP A 117 -9.83 -11.87 -19.99
N THR A 118 -8.61 -12.28 -19.63
CA THR A 118 -8.28 -13.65 -19.24
C THR A 118 -8.38 -13.83 -17.72
N VAL A 119 -8.91 -14.97 -17.33
CA VAL A 119 -8.94 -15.44 -15.94
C VAL A 119 -7.82 -16.46 -15.78
N ASP A 120 -6.76 -16.09 -15.05
CA ASP A 120 -5.75 -17.02 -14.56
C ASP A 120 -5.97 -17.26 -13.07
N THR A 121 -5.52 -18.40 -12.55
CA THR A 121 -5.76 -18.78 -11.15
C THR A 121 -4.49 -19.27 -10.49
N LEU A 122 -4.39 -19.06 -9.18
CA LEU A 122 -3.32 -19.59 -8.36
C LEU A 122 -3.91 -20.33 -7.16
N ASN A 123 -3.38 -21.52 -6.88
CA ASN A 123 -3.82 -22.30 -5.73
C ASN A 123 -3.28 -21.67 -4.43
N MET A 124 -4.13 -21.48 -3.41
CA MET A 124 -3.69 -20.89 -2.14
C MET A 124 -2.54 -21.66 -1.48
N ASN A 125 -2.43 -22.98 -1.68
CA ASN A 125 -1.33 -23.78 -1.12
C ASN A 125 0.03 -23.40 -1.72
N GLU A 126 0.07 -23.01 -3.01
CA GLU A 126 1.31 -22.51 -3.63
C GLU A 126 1.74 -21.20 -2.97
N LEU A 127 0.79 -20.35 -2.61
CA LEU A 127 1.08 -19.10 -1.91
C LEU A 127 1.64 -19.35 -0.51
N GLN A 128 1.13 -20.35 0.22
CA GLN A 128 1.60 -20.68 1.57
C GLN A 128 3.09 -21.04 1.60
N ILE A 129 3.57 -21.78 0.60
CA ILE A 129 5.00 -22.12 0.44
C ILE A 129 5.87 -20.86 0.33
N HIS A 130 5.34 -19.78 -0.24
CA HIS A 130 6.04 -18.50 -0.36
C HIS A 130 5.81 -17.55 0.83
N GLN A 131 4.79 -17.80 1.68
CA GLN A 131 4.48 -17.00 2.86
C GLN A 131 5.34 -17.34 4.08
N GLU A 132 5.88 -18.57 4.16
CA GLU A 132 6.71 -19.01 5.29
C GLU A 132 7.97 -18.16 5.52
N ASN A 133 8.38 -17.34 4.53
CA ASN A 133 9.50 -16.40 4.64
C ASN A 133 9.11 -14.94 4.99
N ASN A 134 7.83 -14.61 5.14
CA ASN A 134 7.32 -13.23 5.33
C ASN A 134 6.43 -13.05 6.59
N ILE A 135 6.46 -14.02 7.52
CA ILE A 135 5.59 -14.12 8.72
C ILE A 135 5.58 -12.87 9.63
N ASN A 136 6.51 -11.93 9.48
CA ASN A 136 6.58 -10.73 10.31
C ASN A 136 5.71 -9.54 9.85
N ASN A 137 5.08 -9.57 8.67
CA ASN A 137 4.44 -8.38 8.08
C ASN A 137 2.93 -8.25 8.33
N ASN A 138 2.35 -9.05 9.23
CA ASN A 138 0.89 -9.18 9.38
C ASN A 138 0.36 -8.90 10.79
N ARG A 139 0.93 -7.92 11.50
CA ARG A 139 0.35 -7.44 12.77
C ARG A 139 0.29 -5.91 12.78
N ASN A 140 -0.95 -5.41 12.69
CA ASN A 140 -1.38 -4.01 12.82
C ASN A 140 -1.16 -3.16 11.56
N TYR A 141 -2.12 -3.22 10.64
CA TYR A 141 -2.27 -2.24 9.56
C TYR A 141 -2.75 -0.90 10.11
N GLU A 142 -1.85 -0.10 10.67
CA GLU A 142 -2.05 1.34 10.70
C GLU A 142 -1.72 1.90 9.31
N ASN A 143 -2.61 2.73 8.77
CA ASN A 143 -2.43 3.38 7.47
C ASN A 143 -1.17 4.26 7.49
N TYR A 144 -0.01 3.71 7.10
CA TYR A 144 1.23 4.47 7.02
C TYR A 144 1.17 5.44 5.85
N ILE A 145 0.73 6.65 6.14
CA ILE A 145 0.96 7.80 5.27
C ILE A 145 2.40 8.18 5.50
N TYR A 146 3.29 7.80 4.58
CA TYR A 146 4.69 8.20 4.66
C TYR A 146 4.82 9.71 4.83
N PHE A 147 5.66 10.13 5.75
CA PHE A 147 5.96 11.54 5.95
C PHE A 147 7.44 11.72 6.32
N HIS A 148 7.98 12.88 6.00
CA HIS A 148 9.29 13.32 6.46
C HIS A 148 9.17 14.57 7.31
N HIS A 149 10.01 14.69 8.33
CA HIS A 149 10.05 15.85 9.20
C HIS A 149 10.94 16.93 8.59
N LEU A 150 10.41 18.15 8.49
CA LEU A 150 11.20 19.34 8.24
C LEU A 150 11.20 20.20 9.49
N ARG A 151 12.37 20.72 9.88
CA ARG A 151 12.49 21.79 10.88
C ARG A 151 11.98 23.09 10.26
N ASN A 152 10.66 23.27 10.28
CA ASN A 152 9.99 24.49 9.87
C ASN A 152 8.82 24.74 10.81
N ALA A 153 8.80 25.94 11.41
CA ALA A 153 7.76 26.33 12.37
C ALA A 153 6.37 26.51 11.72
N ASN A 154 6.31 26.69 10.41
CA ASN A 154 5.10 27.10 9.71
C ASN A 154 4.41 25.91 9.04
N ILE A 155 3.33 25.44 9.67
CA ILE A 155 2.40 24.46 9.10
C ILE A 155 1.23 25.23 8.47
N SER A 156 0.96 25.00 7.18
CA SER A 156 -0.23 25.60 6.54
C SER A 156 -1.53 25.01 7.10
N SER A 157 -2.64 25.74 7.02
CA SER A 157 -3.97 25.26 7.46
C SER A 157 -4.35 23.92 6.81
N LYS A 158 -4.09 23.76 5.51
CA LYS A 158 -4.32 22.51 4.77
C LYS A 158 -3.46 21.33 5.28
N GLN A 159 -2.21 21.60 5.68
CA GLN A 159 -1.35 20.57 6.28
C GLN A 159 -1.82 20.22 7.69
N ALA A 160 -2.22 21.22 8.49
CA ALA A 160 -2.78 21.02 9.82
C ALA A 160 -4.04 20.14 9.78
N GLU A 161 -4.97 20.42 8.87
CA GLU A 161 -6.18 19.59 8.67
C GLU A 161 -5.83 18.15 8.32
N LYS A 162 -4.87 17.93 7.40
CA LYS A 162 -4.42 16.58 7.04
C LYS A 162 -3.75 15.86 8.21
N ILE A 163 -2.86 16.53 8.94
CA ILE A 163 -2.17 15.95 10.11
C ILE A 163 -3.18 15.55 11.17
N LYS A 164 -4.13 16.44 11.51
CA LYS A 164 -5.19 16.13 12.48
C LYS A 164 -6.07 14.98 12.03
N LYS A 165 -6.47 14.95 10.75
CA LYS A 165 -7.29 13.89 10.16
C LYS A 165 -6.64 12.51 10.31
N TYR A 166 -5.32 12.42 10.09
CA TYR A 166 -4.65 11.13 9.98
C TYR A 166 -3.83 10.71 11.21
N LEU A 167 -3.32 11.68 11.98
CA LEU A 167 -2.46 11.43 13.15
C LEU A 167 -3.12 11.87 14.46
N GLY A 168 -4.26 12.56 14.39
CA GLY A 168 -5.00 13.04 15.54
C GLY A 168 -4.45 14.33 16.16
N ASP A 169 -5.28 14.95 16.99
CA ASP A 169 -5.00 16.27 17.59
C ASP A 169 -3.80 16.27 18.57
N LYS A 170 -3.55 15.14 19.24
CA LYS A 170 -2.43 14.99 20.17
C LYS A 170 -1.08 15.09 19.44
N LYS A 171 -0.91 14.32 18.35
CA LYS A 171 0.32 14.32 17.54
C LYS A 171 0.51 15.67 16.83
N TYR A 172 -0.56 16.30 16.35
CA TYR A 172 -0.54 17.66 15.79
C TYR A 172 -0.02 18.72 16.78
N LYS A 173 -0.55 18.76 18.02
CA LYS A 173 -0.14 19.74 19.04
C LYS A 173 1.33 19.61 19.40
N ILE A 174 1.87 18.40 19.36
CA ILE A 174 3.28 18.13 19.67
C ILE A 174 4.19 18.59 18.52
N LEU A 175 3.83 18.35 17.26
CA LEU A 175 4.58 18.86 16.11
C LEU A 175 4.71 20.40 16.15
N LEU A 176 3.61 21.09 16.51
CA LEU A 176 3.62 22.54 16.72
C LEU A 176 4.57 22.97 17.85
N LYS A 177 4.52 22.27 19.00
CA LYS A 177 5.37 22.56 20.17
C LYS A 177 6.86 22.53 19.82
N TYR A 178 7.27 21.64 18.91
CA TYR A 178 8.67 21.42 18.54
C TYR A 178 9.06 22.02 17.19
N HIS A 179 8.24 22.91 16.61
CA HIS A 179 8.48 23.55 15.31
C HIS A 179 8.82 22.55 14.18
N GLN A 180 8.16 21.40 14.20
CA GLN A 180 8.31 20.36 13.18
C GLN A 180 7.13 20.42 12.22
N THR A 181 7.42 20.33 10.92
CA THR A 181 6.41 20.11 9.90
C THR A 181 6.48 18.67 9.40
N CYS A 182 5.31 18.06 9.19
CA CYS A 182 5.15 16.73 8.61
C CYS A 182 4.78 16.89 7.13
N VAL A 183 5.69 16.52 6.22
CA VAL A 183 5.42 16.52 4.78
C VAL A 183 5.09 15.11 4.36
N PHE A 184 3.83 14.89 3.98
CA PHE A 184 3.43 13.61 3.40
C PHE A 184 4.16 13.40 2.09
N THR A 185 4.92 12.32 2.02
CA THR A 185 5.73 11.96 0.87
C THR A 185 5.24 10.64 0.31
N ASN A 186 5.53 10.37 -0.95
CA ASN A 186 5.41 9.03 -1.52
C ASN A 186 6.80 8.39 -1.73
N ASN A 187 7.85 9.05 -1.22
CA ASN A 187 9.23 8.59 -1.20
C ASN A 187 9.55 7.95 0.16
N ILE A 188 9.74 6.64 0.19
CA ILE A 188 10.01 5.88 1.43
C ILE A 188 11.38 6.19 2.04
N PHE A 189 12.34 6.72 1.27
CA PHE A 189 13.65 7.15 1.81
C PHE A 189 13.60 8.46 2.58
N GLU A 190 12.57 9.26 2.32
CA GLU A 190 12.25 10.42 3.15
C GLU A 190 11.36 9.99 4.32
N ALA A 191 10.67 8.85 4.20
CA ALA A 191 9.69 8.44 5.17
C ALA A 191 10.33 8.00 6.49
N ASN A 192 10.01 8.72 7.55
CA ASN A 192 10.37 8.33 8.90
C ASN A 192 9.21 7.55 9.54
N ASN A 193 9.53 6.60 10.42
CA ASN A 193 8.52 6.00 11.30
C ASN A 193 8.10 7.06 12.33
N PHE A 194 6.81 7.42 12.37
CA PHE A 194 6.32 8.54 13.19
C PHE A 194 6.60 8.29 14.65
N ASP A 195 6.28 7.11 15.15
CA ASP A 195 6.35 6.82 16.58
C ASP A 195 7.79 6.65 17.06
N ILE A 196 8.68 6.12 16.21
CA ILE A 196 10.12 6.01 16.54
C ILE A 196 10.76 7.41 16.54
N ALA A 197 10.61 8.18 15.46
CA ALA A 197 11.17 9.53 15.38
C ALA A 197 10.59 10.44 16.48
N PHE A 198 9.31 10.28 16.81
CA PHE A 198 8.64 10.97 17.91
C PHE A 198 9.22 10.61 19.28
N ASN A 199 9.46 9.33 19.55
CA ASN A 199 10.03 8.88 20.82
C ASN A 199 11.49 9.29 20.98
N GLU A 200 12.28 9.29 19.91
CA GLU A 200 13.64 9.83 19.89
C GLU A 200 13.64 11.34 20.14
N LEU A 201 12.75 12.10 19.48
CA LEU A 201 12.57 13.55 19.70
C LEU A 201 12.22 13.90 21.15
N ILE A 202 11.39 13.08 21.80
CA ILE A 202 11.04 13.28 23.21
C ILE A 202 12.25 13.05 24.11
N LYS A 203 13.08 12.03 23.81
CA LYS A 203 14.27 11.71 24.60
C LYS A 203 15.34 12.80 24.48
N ASP A 204 15.63 13.25 23.26
CA ASP A 204 16.65 14.27 22.97
C ASP A 204 16.35 15.65 23.60
N HIS A 205 15.15 15.88 24.11
CA HIS A 205 14.71 17.18 24.67
C HIS A 205 14.25 17.07 26.14
N ILE A 206 14.49 15.92 26.78
CA ILE A 206 14.28 15.69 28.23
C ILE A 206 15.63 15.60 28.98
N GLU A 207 16.74 15.36 28.27
CA GLU A 207 18.11 15.55 28.79
C GLU A 207 18.55 17.02 28.74
#